data_AF-A0A9W5U1T4-F1
#
_entry.id   AF-A0A9W5U1T4-F1
#
_cell.length_a   1.000
_cell.length_b   1.000
_cell.length_c   1.000
_cell.angle_alpha   90.00
_cell.angle_beta   90.00
_cell.angle_gamma   90.00
#
_symmetry.space_group_name_H-M   'P 1'
#
loop_
_entity.id
_entity.type
_entity.pdbx_description
1 polymer ?
#
loop_
_entity_poly.entity_id
_entity_poly.type
_entity_poly.pdbx_seq_one_letter_code
_entity_poly.pdbx_strand_id
1 'polypeptide(L)'
;MEGRITRVTVRRNPSGGYYISILVETDVKELPKTKVCIGIDLGLKDFAILSNKKVHSNPKYLRKLEKKLAKAQRIMSRRNSQISV
;
A
#
# COMPACT_ATOMS: atom_id res chain seq x y z
N MET A 1 3.31 -19.20 8.90
CA MET A 1 2.54 -18.11 9.53
C MET A 1 1.83 -18.75 10.69
N GLU A 2 2.23 -18.44 11.92
CA GLU A 2 1.68 -19.05 13.12
C GLU A 2 0.62 -18.11 13.71
N GLY A 3 -0.52 -18.66 14.10
CA GLY A 3 -1.63 -17.88 14.63
C GLY A 3 -2.98 -18.55 14.38
N ARG A 4 -3.98 -18.18 15.17
CA ARG A 4 -5.35 -18.70 15.06
C ARG A 4 -6.06 -18.02 13.90
N ILE A 5 -6.58 -18.79 12.96
CA ILE A 5 -7.45 -18.25 11.91
C ILE A 5 -8.77 -17.79 12.56
N THR A 6 -9.12 -16.53 12.35
CA THR A 6 -10.37 -15.95 12.88
C THR A 6 -11.43 -15.79 11.80
N ARG A 7 -11.03 -15.45 10.58
CA ARG A 7 -11.96 -15.28 9.45
C ARG A 7 -11.31 -15.64 8.13
N VAL A 8 -12.08 -16.29 7.26
CA VAL A 8 -11.72 -16.49 5.86
C VAL A 8 -12.80 -15.87 4.99
N THR A 9 -12.40 -15.04 4.03
CA THR A 9 -13.29 -14.47 3.02
C THR A 9 -12.86 -14.97 1.65
N VAL A 10 -13.73 -15.73 0.99
CA VAL A 10 -13.55 -16.16 -0.39
C VAL A 10 -14.37 -15.24 -1.29
N ARG A 11 -13.73 -14.67 -2.32
CA ARG A 11 -14.40 -13.83 -3.31
C ARG A 11 -14.09 -14.32 -4.71
N ARG A 12 -15.13 -14.53 -5.52
CA ARG A 12 -15.02 -14.70 -6.97
C ARG A 12 -15.20 -13.35 -7.64
N ASN A 13 -14.32 -13.00 -8.56
CA ASN A 13 -14.48 -11.80 -9.37
C ASN A 13 -15.26 -12.11 -10.67
N PRO A 14 -15.79 -11.10 -11.38
CA PRO A 14 -16.49 -11.32 -12.65
C PRO A 14 -15.63 -11.95 -13.77
N SER A 15 -14.30 -11.87 -13.67
CA SER A 15 -13.39 -12.55 -14.61
C SER A 15 -13.18 -14.03 -14.28
N GLY A 16 -13.91 -14.58 -13.30
CA GLY A 16 -13.87 -15.99 -12.91
C GLY A 16 -12.76 -16.38 -11.93
N GLY A 17 -11.87 -15.45 -11.57
CA GLY A 17 -10.78 -15.66 -10.62
C GLY A 17 -11.27 -15.66 -9.17
N TYR A 18 -10.62 -16.47 -8.34
CA TYR A 18 -10.91 -16.57 -6.90
C TYR A 18 -9.79 -15.91 -6.09
N TYR A 19 -10.18 -15.15 -5.07
CA TYR A 19 -9.29 -14.57 -4.08
C TYR A 19 -9.71 -15.03 -2.69
N ILE A 20 -8.72 -15.36 -1.86
CA ILE A 20 -8.94 -15.76 -0.47
C ILE A 20 -8.20 -14.77 0.42
N SER A 21 -8.91 -14.16 1.36
CA SER A 21 -8.34 -13.35 2.44
C SER A 21 -8.49 -14.12 3.75
N ILE A 22 -7.38 -14.36 4.44
CA ILE A 22 -7.33 -15.08 5.71
C ILE A 22 -6.90 -14.09 6.78
N LEU A 23 -7.79 -13.83 7.74
CA LEU A 23 -7.49 -13.07 8.94
C LEU A 23 -6.97 -14.03 10.01
N VAL A 24 -5.78 -13.73 10.54
CA VAL A 24 -5.09 -14.54 11.53
C VAL A 24 -4.80 -13.67 12.74
N GLU A 25 -5.17 -14.16 13.91
CA GLU A 25 -4.73 -13.63 15.19
C GLU A 25 -3.39 -14.26 15.54
N THR A 26 -2.38 -13.43 15.82
CA THR A 26 -1.01 -13.87 16.08
C THR A 26 -0.43 -13.08 17.24
N ASP A 27 0.40 -13.75 18.04
CA ASP A 27 1.09 -13.09 19.14
C ASP A 27 2.22 -12.21 18.59
N VAL A 28 2.16 -10.91 18.89
CA VAL A 28 3.25 -9.98 18.57
C VAL A 28 4.25 -10.03 19.72
N LYS A 29 5.38 -10.71 19.50
CA LYS A 29 6.50 -10.68 20.46
C LYS A 29 7.09 -9.28 20.52
N GLU A 30 7.00 -8.63 21.67
CA GLU A 30 7.69 -7.37 21.89
C GLU A 30 9.20 -7.56 21.79
N LEU A 31 9.85 -6.67 21.03
CA LEU A 31 11.30 -6.60 21.00
C LEU A 31 11.80 -5.83 22.25
N PRO A 32 13.00 -6.15 22.76
CA PRO A 32 13.60 -5.40 23.85
C PRO A 32 13.65 -3.90 23.53
N LYS A 33 13.18 -3.07 24.48
CA LYS A 33 13.21 -1.62 24.33
C LYS A 33 14.66 -1.14 24.24
N THR A 34 14.95 -0.32 23.24
CA THR A 34 16.29 0.28 23.04
C THR A 34 16.60 1.40 24.03
N LYS A 35 15.59 1.89 24.78
CA LYS A 35 15.63 3.11 25.61
C LYS A 35 15.99 4.40 24.84
N VAL A 36 15.97 4.33 23.51
CA VAL A 36 16.20 5.50 22.64
C VAL A 36 14.85 6.06 22.23
N CYS A 37 14.65 7.36 22.44
CA CYS A 37 13.49 8.09 21.95
C CYS A 37 13.89 8.92 20.73
N ILE A 38 13.14 8.81 19.63
CA ILE A 38 13.33 9.61 18.41
C ILE A 38 12.00 10.29 18.07
N GLY A 39 12.00 11.61 18.05
CA GLY A 39 10.92 12.39 17.45
C GLY A 39 10.95 12.26 15.93
N ILE A 40 9.76 12.15 15.31
CA ILE A 40 9.57 12.04 13.86
C ILE A 40 8.66 13.19 13.42
N ASP A 41 9.16 14.05 12.55
CA ASP A 41 8.38 15.09 11.86
C ASP A 41 8.11 14.65 10.42
N LEU A 42 6.85 14.71 9.96
CA LEU A 42 6.42 14.23 8.65
C LEU A 42 6.04 15.40 7.75
N GLY A 43 6.59 15.42 6.52
CA GLY A 43 6.45 16.56 5.62
C GLY A 43 6.15 16.20 4.16
N LEU A 44 5.71 17.22 3.42
CA LEU A 44 5.47 17.12 1.97
C LEU A 44 6.75 17.26 1.15
N LYS A 45 7.71 18.07 1.63
CA LYS A 45 9.02 18.26 1.00
C LYS A 45 9.91 17.03 1.25
N ASP A 46 10.09 16.70 2.52
CA ASP A 46 10.83 15.55 3.03
C ASP A 46 9.84 14.65 3.76
N PHE A 47 9.88 13.33 3.50
CA PHE A 47 8.89 12.39 4.01
C PHE A 47 8.93 12.28 5.53
N ALA A 48 10.13 12.14 6.10
CA ALA A 48 10.32 12.09 7.54
C ALA A 48 11.66 12.72 7.94
N ILE A 49 11.64 13.60 8.94
CA ILE A 49 12.83 14.15 9.58
C ILE A 49 12.87 13.64 11.01
N LEU A 50 13.96 12.99 11.37
CA LEU A 50 14.18 12.47 12.71
C LEU A 50 14.87 13.53 13.57
N SER A 51 14.58 13.54 14.88
CA SER A 51 15.25 14.40 15.87
C SER A 51 16.80 14.25 15.91
N ASN A 52 17.34 13.13 15.42
CA ASN A 52 18.79 12.93 15.21
C ASN A 52 19.32 13.54 13.89
N LYS A 53 18.54 14.41 13.25
CA LYS A 53 18.85 15.10 11.98
C LYS A 53 18.88 14.20 10.74
N LYS A 54 18.52 12.92 10.85
CA LYS A 54 18.37 12.05 9.66
C LYS A 54 17.12 12.45 8.87
N VAL A 55 17.30 12.61 7.56
CA VAL A 55 16.22 12.99 6.64
C VAL A 55 15.90 11.83 5.70
N HIS A 56 14.62 11.50 5.58
CA HIS A 56 14.07 10.58 4.61
C HIS A 56 13.38 11.38 3.51
N SER A 57 13.89 11.30 2.28
CA SER A 57 13.36 12.05 1.14
C SER A 57 11.96 11.56 0.73
N ASN A 58 11.14 12.45 0.17
CA ASN A 58 9.83 12.09 -0.35
C ASN A 58 9.97 11.42 -1.73
N PRO A 59 9.62 10.12 -1.88
CA PRO A 59 9.74 9.39 -3.15
C PRO A 59 8.70 9.82 -4.19
N LYS A 60 7.72 10.67 -3.83
CA LYS A 60 6.67 11.22 -4.71
C LYS A 60 5.89 10.15 -5.48
N TYR A 61 5.65 8.99 -4.85
CA TYR A 61 4.96 7.85 -5.47
C TYR A 61 3.59 8.24 -6.03
N LEU A 62 2.83 9.04 -5.30
CA LEU A 62 1.49 9.49 -5.71
C LEU A 62 1.52 10.12 -7.11
N ARG A 63 2.31 11.18 -7.32
CA ARG A 63 2.44 11.85 -8.63
C ARG A 63 2.88 10.91 -9.75
N LYS A 64 3.77 9.96 -9.47
CA LYS A 64 4.23 8.97 -10.46
C LYS A 64 3.11 8.01 -10.84
N LEU A 65 2.34 7.54 -9.85
CA LEU A 65 1.23 6.61 -10.05
C LEU A 65 0.03 7.30 -10.71
N GLU A 66 -0.28 8.55 -10.35
CA GLU A 66 -1.34 9.36 -11.00
C GLU A 66 -1.09 9.51 -12.49
N LYS A 67 0.14 9.84 -12.90
CA LYS A 67 0.50 9.93 -14.32
C LYS A 67 0.33 8.59 -15.05
N LYS A 68 0.72 7.48 -14.41
CA LYS A 68 0.54 6.14 -14.96
C LYS A 68 -0.94 5.77 -15.08
N LEU A 69 -1.73 6.09 -14.06
CA LEU A 69 -3.17 5.86 -14.03
C LEU A 69 -3.88 6.62 -15.14
N ALA A 70 -3.61 7.93 -15.27
CA ALA A 70 -4.20 8.76 -16.32
C ALA A 70 -3.85 8.24 -17.73
N LYS A 71 -2.62 7.76 -17.94
CA LYS A 71 -2.22 7.14 -19.22
C LYS A 71 -2.99 5.84 -19.47
N ALA A 72 -3.11 4.96 -18.48
CA ALA A 72 -3.85 3.71 -18.59
C ALA A 72 -5.34 3.94 -18.88
N GLN A 73 -5.96 4.90 -18.18
CA GLN A 73 -7.35 5.30 -18.40
C GLN A 73 -7.58 5.84 -19.82
N ARG A 74 -6.66 6.67 -20.34
CA ARG A 74 -6.74 7.17 -21.73
C ARG A 74 -6.63 6.04 -22.76
N ILE A 75 -5.74 5.07 -22.54
CA ILE A 75 -5.60 3.89 -23.43
C ILE A 75 -6.88 3.06 -23.41
N MET A 76 -7.44 2.80 -22.21
CA MET A 76 -8.67 2.06 -22.05
C MET A 76 -9.86 2.76 -22.72
N SER A 77 -10.01 4.07 -22.53
CA SER A 77 -11.07 4.86 -23.17
C SER A 77 -11.03 4.74 -24.69
N ARG A 78 -9.85 4.86 -25.32
CA ARG A 78 -9.70 4.71 -26.78
C ARG A 78 -10.10 3.32 -27.28
N ARG A 79 -9.76 2.27 -26.54
CA ARG A 79 -10.11 0.88 -26.89
C ARG A 79 -11.61 0.63 -26.76
N ASN A 80 -12.23 1.14 -25.70
CA ASN A 80 -13.68 1.01 -25.51
C ASN A 80 -14.46 1.72 -26.61
N SER A 81 -14.02 2.93 -27.03
CA SER A 81 -14.65 3.64 -28.15
C SER A 81 -14.53 2.91 -29.50
N GLN A 82 -13.52 2.05 -29.69
CA GLN A 82 -13.37 1.24 -30.90
C GLN A 82 -14.20 -0.05 -30.89
N ILE A 83 -14.63 -0.52 -29.72
CA ILE A 83 -15.41 -1.75 -29.54
C ILE A 83 -16.93 -1.47 -29.61
N SER A 84 -17.33 -0.21 -29.47
CA SER A 84 -18.73 0.23 -29.50
C SER A 84 -19.22 0.75 -30.87
N VAL A 85 -18.50 0.43 -31.96
CA VAL A 85 -18.88 0.73 -33.36
C VAL A 85 -19.13 -0.57 -34.10
#